data_AF-A0A8T6QQ54-F1
#
_entry.id   AF-A0A8T6QQ54-F1
#
_cell.length_a   1.000
_cell.length_b   1.000
_cell.length_c   1.000
_cell.angle_alpha   90.00
_cell.angle_beta   90.00
_cell.angle_gamma   90.00
#
_symmetry.space_group_name_H-M   'P 1'
#
loop_
_entity.id
_entity.type
_entity.pdbx_description
1 polymer ?
#
loop_
_entity_poly.entity_id
_entity_poly.type
_entity_poly.pdbx_seq_one_letter_code
_entity_poly.pdbx_strand_id
1 'polypeptide(L)'
;MFVFSGSDDSDSSQDVNTSNAEIVEFPKDSCGDRSSGKEQQWHSVILEDSNLEYVVNNLCRDAFVREFNGKQVIQVASFINSEKAHEFAKKVNGQVMPP
;
A
#
# COMPACT_ATOMS: atom_id res chain seq x y z
N MET A 1 44.61 32.49 -0.76
CA MET A 1 43.44 33.30 -1.16
C MET A 1 42.36 32.34 -1.59
N PHE A 2 41.23 32.33 -0.89
CA PHE A 2 40.10 31.43 -1.08
C PHE A 2 39.23 31.88 -2.25
N VAL A 3 38.56 30.95 -2.93
CA VAL A 3 37.12 31.04 -3.24
C VAL A 3 36.58 29.65 -3.59
N PHE A 4 35.59 29.20 -2.81
CA PHE A 4 34.68 28.12 -3.16
C PHE A 4 33.57 28.69 -4.06
N SER A 5 33.11 27.92 -5.03
CA SER A 5 31.80 28.14 -5.66
C SER A 5 31.23 26.77 -5.99
N GLY A 6 30.23 26.36 -5.21
CA GLY A 6 29.40 25.22 -5.54
C GLY A 6 28.36 25.62 -6.59
N SER A 7 27.99 24.64 -7.41
CA SER A 7 26.73 24.61 -8.13
C SER A 7 26.28 23.15 -8.14
N ASP A 8 25.34 22.84 -7.27
CA ASP A 8 24.37 21.77 -7.45
C ASP A 8 23.66 22.00 -8.79
N ASP A 9 23.76 21.06 -9.71
CA ASP A 9 22.83 20.97 -10.83
C ASP A 9 22.34 19.53 -10.94
N SER A 10 21.14 19.35 -10.41
CA SER A 10 20.28 18.21 -10.65
C SER A 10 19.81 18.26 -12.11
N ASP A 11 20.10 17.23 -12.91
CA ASP A 11 19.42 17.04 -14.19
C ASP A 11 18.74 15.66 -14.24
N SER A 12 17.50 15.72 -13.77
CA SER A 12 16.31 14.96 -14.15
C SER A 12 16.46 14.10 -15.43
N SER A 13 16.70 12.80 -15.28
CA SER A 13 16.42 11.83 -16.35
C SER A 13 14.91 11.57 -16.41
N GLN A 14 14.19 12.34 -17.22
CA GLN A 14 12.82 12.03 -17.63
C GLN A 14 12.84 11.16 -18.88
N ASP A 15 13.05 9.86 -18.68
CA ASP A 15 12.69 8.85 -19.68
C ASP A 15 11.30 8.30 -19.32
N VAL A 16 10.26 9.12 -19.48
CA VAL A 16 8.87 8.69 -19.31
C VAL A 16 8.45 7.92 -20.56
N ASN A 17 8.93 6.69 -20.67
CA ASN A 17 8.41 5.75 -21.64
C ASN A 17 7.12 5.14 -21.06
N THR A 18 5.99 5.67 -21.50
CA THR A 18 4.63 5.20 -21.20
C THR A 18 4.51 3.69 -21.41
N SER A 19 4.68 2.97 -20.32
CA SER A 19 4.17 1.63 -20.07
C SER A 19 3.45 1.74 -18.74
N ASN A 20 2.13 1.93 -18.78
CA ASN A 20 1.27 2.16 -17.62
C ASN A 20 1.08 0.85 -16.80
N ALA A 21 2.17 0.13 -16.56
CA ALA A 21 2.28 -0.90 -15.56
C ALA A 21 2.72 -0.18 -14.29
N GLU A 22 1.74 0.14 -13.45
CA GLU A 22 2.00 0.60 -12.10
C GLU A 22 2.95 -0.41 -11.44
N ILE A 23 4.22 -0.03 -11.28
CA ILE A 23 5.19 -0.88 -10.58
C ILE A 23 4.74 -0.86 -9.14
N VAL A 24 3.90 -1.84 -8.77
CA VAL A 24 3.47 -1.96 -7.38
C VAL A 24 4.67 -2.50 -6.61
N GLU A 25 5.46 -1.57 -6.08
CA GLU A 25 6.65 -1.86 -5.28
C GLU A 25 6.21 -2.51 -3.97
N PHE A 26 6.17 -3.84 -3.97
CA PHE A 26 5.92 -4.66 -2.80
C PHE A 26 7.17 -5.51 -2.47
N PRO A 27 7.38 -5.90 -1.20
CA PRO A 27 6.51 -5.65 -0.04
C PRO A 27 6.72 -4.27 0.61
N LYS A 28 5.64 -3.59 1.01
CA LYS A 28 5.73 -2.32 1.76
C LYS A 28 5.80 -2.53 3.27
N ASP A 29 6.56 -1.69 3.96
CA ASP A 29 6.73 -1.74 5.42
C ASP A 29 5.42 -1.50 6.19
N SER A 30 4.57 -0.62 5.67
CA SER A 30 3.19 -0.48 6.15
C SER A 30 2.27 -0.14 5.00
N CYS A 31 1.15 -0.87 4.90
CA CYS A 31 0.15 -0.64 3.88
C CYS A 31 -1.11 -0.01 4.46
N GLY A 32 -1.28 1.27 4.18
CA GLY A 32 -2.48 1.99 4.58
C GLY A 32 -2.24 3.46 4.82
N ASP A 33 -3.31 4.14 5.21
CA ASP A 33 -3.20 5.52 5.65
C ASP A 33 -2.64 5.58 7.08
N ARG A 34 -1.79 6.58 7.36
CA ARG A 34 -1.35 6.85 8.73
C ARG A 34 -2.54 7.27 9.56
N SER A 35 -2.78 6.59 10.69
CA SER A 35 -3.84 6.96 11.62
C SER A 35 -3.66 8.39 12.09
N SER A 36 -4.66 9.24 11.85
CA SER A 36 -4.68 10.63 12.31
C SER A 36 -5.24 10.79 13.74
N GLY A 37 -5.46 9.68 14.45
CA GLY A 37 -5.85 9.67 15.87
C GLY A 37 -7.31 10.07 16.15
N LYS A 38 -8.15 10.26 15.13
CA LYS A 38 -9.60 10.49 15.28
C LYS A 38 -10.36 9.23 14.92
N GLU A 39 -11.56 9.06 15.48
CA GLU A 39 -12.52 8.03 15.04
C GLU A 39 -12.81 8.24 13.55
N GLN A 40 -12.12 7.46 12.73
CA GLN A 40 -12.24 7.47 11.28
C GLN A 40 -12.76 6.11 10.85
N GLN A 41 -13.65 6.15 9.87
CA GLN A 41 -14.22 4.96 9.29
C GLN A 41 -13.15 4.28 8.43
N TRP A 42 -12.61 3.15 8.88
CA TRP A 42 -11.53 2.44 8.19
C TRP A 42 -12.09 1.43 7.19
N HIS A 43 -11.65 1.56 5.95
CA HIS A 43 -11.91 0.61 4.88
C HIS A 43 -10.75 -0.39 4.83
N SER A 44 -10.99 -1.59 5.33
CA SER A 44 -9.99 -2.65 5.37
C SER A 44 -9.99 -3.43 4.06
N VAL A 45 -8.81 -3.65 3.48
CA VAL A 45 -8.66 -4.52 2.32
C VAL A 45 -8.27 -5.90 2.82
N ILE A 46 -9.01 -6.91 2.37
CA ILE A 46 -8.80 -8.30 2.74
C ILE A 46 -8.53 -9.17 1.52
N LEU A 47 -7.85 -10.28 1.78
CA LEU A 47 -7.66 -11.40 0.88
C LEU A 47 -8.28 -12.64 1.51
N GLU A 48 -9.20 -13.26 0.77
CA GLU A 48 -9.72 -14.60 1.07
C GLU A 48 -8.80 -15.64 0.42
N ASP A 49 -8.71 -16.83 1.00
CA ASP A 49 -7.98 -17.99 0.46
C ASP A 49 -6.49 -17.74 0.10
N SER A 50 -5.87 -16.72 0.71
CA SER A 50 -4.47 -16.37 0.52
C SER A 50 -3.59 -16.91 1.65
N ASN A 51 -2.29 -16.99 1.40
CA ASN A 51 -1.29 -17.40 2.39
C ASN A 51 -0.66 -16.16 3.05
N LEU A 52 -0.67 -16.10 4.39
CA LEU A 52 -0.14 -14.96 5.14
C LEU A 52 1.34 -14.67 4.83
N GLU A 53 2.17 -15.72 4.75
CA GLU A 53 3.59 -15.58 4.43
C GLU A 53 3.80 -15.00 3.03
N TYR A 54 2.99 -15.41 2.05
CA TYR A 54 3.01 -14.79 0.73
C TYR A 54 2.64 -13.30 0.80
N VAL A 55 1.56 -12.96 1.52
CA VAL A 55 1.08 -11.58 1.63
C VAL A 55 2.12 -10.68 2.33
N VAL A 56 2.74 -11.15 3.42
CA VAL A 56 3.76 -10.40 4.16
C VAL A 56 5.02 -10.17 3.32
N ASN A 57 5.44 -11.18 2.56
CA ASN A 57 6.67 -11.12 1.77
C ASN A 57 6.52 -10.46 0.40
N ASN A 58 5.30 -10.42 -0.16
CA ASN A 58 5.07 -9.95 -1.54
C ASN A 58 4.03 -8.83 -1.65
N LEU A 59 3.36 -8.45 -0.56
CA LEU A 59 2.39 -7.35 -0.53
C LEU A 59 2.69 -6.40 0.63
N CYS A 60 2.18 -6.68 1.82
CA CYS A 60 2.22 -5.75 2.95
C CYS A 60 2.80 -6.43 4.18
N ARG A 61 3.91 -5.92 4.69
CA ARG A 61 4.63 -6.53 5.82
C ARG A 61 3.83 -6.52 7.11
N ASP A 62 2.90 -5.58 7.24
CA ASP A 62 1.99 -5.44 8.37
C ASP A 62 0.67 -6.19 8.19
N ALA A 63 0.55 -7.04 7.17
CA ALA A 63 -0.62 -7.89 6.98
C ALA A 63 -0.79 -8.89 8.13
N PHE A 64 -2.04 -9.16 8.51
CA PHE A 64 -2.35 -10.07 9.60
C PHE A 64 -3.66 -10.83 9.35
N VAL A 65 -3.78 -11.99 10.00
CA VAL A 65 -4.98 -12.82 9.94
C VAL A 65 -6.01 -12.32 10.95
N ARG A 66 -7.28 -12.23 10.52
CA ARG A 66 -8.42 -11.93 11.38
C ARG A 66 -9.63 -12.77 10.98
N GLU A 67 -10.61 -12.84 11.86
CA GLU A 67 -11.91 -13.43 11.52
C GLU A 67 -12.86 -12.35 10.98
N PHE A 68 -13.61 -12.70 9.94
CA PHE A 68 -14.70 -11.89 9.40
C PHE A 68 -15.84 -12.80 8.94
N ASN A 69 -17.05 -12.57 9.44
CA ASN A 69 -18.24 -13.39 9.15
C ASN A 69 -18.02 -14.91 9.33
N GLY A 70 -17.29 -15.32 10.38
CA GLY A 70 -16.99 -16.73 10.66
C GLY A 70 -15.98 -17.38 9.70
N LYS A 71 -15.30 -16.58 8.86
CA LYS A 71 -14.21 -17.02 7.99
C LYS A 71 -12.90 -16.36 8.41
N GLN A 72 -11.81 -17.10 8.26
CA GLN A 72 -10.46 -16.56 8.42
C GLN A 72 -10.07 -15.81 7.15
N VAL A 73 -9.68 -14.54 7.29
CA VAL A 73 -9.26 -13.67 6.20
C VAL A 73 -7.94 -13.00 6.54
N ILE A 74 -7.17 -12.59 5.53
CA ILE A 74 -5.95 -11.79 5.74
C ILE A 74 -6.28 -10.34 5.46
N GLN A 75 -6.18 -9.48 6.47
CA GLN A 75 -6.20 -8.05 6.27
C GLN A 75 -4.82 -7.61 5.80
N VAL A 76 -4.77 -7.07 4.58
CA VAL A 76 -3.52 -6.69 3.92
C VAL A 76 -3.26 -5.18 4.04
N ALA A 77 -4.30 -4.36 4.15
CA ALA A 77 -4.17 -2.91 4.27
C ALA A 77 -5.43 -2.29 4.88
N SER A 78 -5.32 -1.04 5.35
CA SER A 78 -6.48 -0.23 5.77
C SER A 78 -6.34 1.22 5.34
N PHE A 79 -7.41 1.78 4.78
CA PHE A 79 -7.43 3.17 4.32
C PHE A 79 -8.60 3.92 4.94
N ILE A 80 -8.43 5.22 5.15
CA ILE A 80 -9.51 6.13 5.55
C ILE A 80 -10.34 6.49 4.32
N ASN A 81 -9.69 6.60 3.16
CA ASN A 81 -10.39 6.88 1.91
C ASN A 81 -10.87 5.57 1.25
N SER A 82 -12.19 5.43 1.12
CA SER A 82 -12.83 4.30 0.43
C SER A 82 -12.32 4.10 -0.99
N GLU A 83 -12.14 5.16 -1.77
CA GLU A 83 -11.65 5.07 -3.15
C GLU A 83 -10.26 4.44 -3.20
N LYS A 84 -9.34 4.89 -2.33
CA LYS A 84 -8.00 4.30 -2.21
C LYS A 84 -8.04 2.83 -1.81
N ALA A 85 -8.93 2.46 -0.88
CA ALA A 85 -9.12 1.06 -0.51
C ALA A 85 -9.56 0.21 -1.71
N HIS A 86 -10.49 0.72 -2.51
CA HIS A 86 -10.99 0.01 -3.70
C HIS A 86 -9.93 -0.09 -4.80
N GLU A 87 -9.17 0.97 -5.05
CA GLU A 87 -8.04 0.94 -5.98
C GLU A 87 -6.98 -0.07 -5.55
N PHE A 88 -6.62 -0.06 -4.28
CA PHE A 88 -5.66 -1.01 -3.73
C PHE A 88 -6.18 -2.45 -3.82
N ALA A 89 -7.44 -2.68 -3.44
CA ALA A 89 -8.08 -3.99 -3.55
C ALA A 89 -8.02 -4.55 -4.98
N LYS A 90 -8.24 -3.72 -6.01
CA LYS A 90 -8.10 -4.13 -7.41
C LYS A 90 -6.68 -4.58 -7.76
N LYS A 91 -5.65 -3.90 -7.22
CA LYS A 91 -4.23 -4.23 -7.48
C LYS A 91 -3.81 -5.55 -6.86
N VAL A 92 -4.31 -5.84 -5.67
CA VAL A 92 -3.98 -7.08 -4.92
C VAL A 92 -4.98 -8.21 -5.14
N ASN A 93 -5.96 -8.01 -6.03
CA ASN A 93 -7.09 -8.93 -6.24
C ASN A 93 -7.83 -9.29 -4.93
N GLY A 94 -8.05 -8.28 -4.09
CA GLY A 94 -8.73 -8.38 -2.80
C GLY A 94 -10.10 -7.73 -2.77
N GLN A 95 -10.67 -7.67 -1.57
CA GLN A 95 -12.00 -7.13 -1.31
C GLN A 95 -11.91 -6.02 -0.26
N VAL A 96 -12.70 -4.96 -0.41
CA VAL A 96 -12.82 -3.92 0.61
C VAL A 96 -13.95 -4.33 1.56
N MET A 97 -13.64 -4.46 2.84
CA MET A 97 -14.66 -4.67 3.85
C MET A 97 -15.39 -3.35 4.15
N PRO A 98 -16.72 -3.40 4.31
CA PRO A 98 -17.43 -2.29 4.88
C PRO A 98 -16.95 -2.06 6.33
N PRO A 99 -16.99 -0.80 6.76
CA PRO A 99 -16.64 -0.40 8.12
C PRO A 99 -17.58 -0.94 9.21
#